data_AF-A0A3A5W4V0-F1
#
_entry.id   AF-A0A3A5W4V0-F1
#
_cell.length_a   1.000
_cell.length_b   1.000
_cell.length_c   1.000
_cell.angle_alpha   90.00
_cell.angle_beta   90.00
_cell.angle_gamma   90.00
#
_symmetry.space_group_name_H-M   'P 1'
#
loop_
_entity.id
_entity.type
_entity.pdbx_description
1 polymer ?
#
loop_
_entity_poly.entity_id
_entity_poly.type
_entity_poly.pdbx_seq_one_letter_code
_entity_poly.pdbx_strand_id
1 'polypeptide(L)'
;MSGCAAPARLSRVCESPISMKAYRVTGIAPFGSMRQEFSLDLPADSKADAEHRTYSIMGSRHKANRRSITIESVSEIDPRTSTEPRVTHHFRDQIAAAGGAVTPVAEEE
;
A
#
# COMPACT_ATOMS: atom_id res chain seq x y z
N MET A 1 5.94 -24.55 -41.73
CA MET A 1 5.95 -24.85 -40.29
C MET A 1 6.73 -23.76 -39.57
N SER A 2 6.25 -23.33 -38.40
CA SER A 2 6.86 -22.42 -37.44
C SER A 2 6.96 -20.94 -37.80
N GLY A 3 5.87 -20.21 -37.55
CA GLY A 3 5.88 -18.79 -37.26
C GLY A 3 5.33 -18.54 -35.84
N CYS A 4 5.80 -17.47 -35.21
CA CYS A 4 5.36 -16.89 -33.93
C CYS A 4 5.61 -17.69 -32.65
N ALA A 5 6.63 -17.26 -31.90
CA ALA A 5 6.52 -17.15 -30.45
C ALA A 5 7.22 -15.85 -30.03
N ALA A 6 6.41 -14.87 -29.62
CA ALA A 6 6.88 -13.61 -29.06
C ALA A 6 7.73 -13.88 -27.79
N PRO A 7 8.82 -13.13 -27.55
CA PRO A 7 9.46 -13.19 -26.26
C PRO A 7 8.52 -12.51 -25.27
N ALA A 8 7.86 -13.29 -24.42
CA ALA A 8 7.23 -12.78 -23.22
C ALA A 8 8.31 -12.00 -22.47
N ARG A 9 8.20 -10.66 -22.49
CA ARG A 9 8.91 -9.77 -21.58
C ARG A 9 8.49 -10.20 -20.18
N LEU A 10 9.24 -11.13 -19.59
CA LEU A 10 9.21 -11.34 -18.15
C LEU A 10 9.64 -10.00 -17.56
N SER A 11 8.62 -9.29 -17.07
CA SER A 11 8.72 -8.17 -16.17
C SER A 11 9.84 -8.46 -15.19
N ARG A 12 10.95 -7.75 -15.40
CA ARG A 12 12.01 -7.60 -14.42
C ARG A 12 11.37 -6.84 -13.26
N VAL A 13 10.65 -7.56 -12.40
CA VAL A 13 10.29 -7.04 -11.09
C VAL A 13 11.62 -6.90 -10.39
N CYS A 14 12.05 -5.65 -10.27
CA CYS A 14 13.20 -5.28 -9.49
C CYS A 14 13.03 -5.87 -8.08
N GLU A 15 13.75 -6.96 -7.82
CA GLU A 15 14.07 -7.39 -6.47
C GLU A 15 15.03 -6.33 -5.91
N SER A 16 14.49 -5.18 -5.50
CA SER A 16 15.25 -4.12 -4.87
C SER A 16 15.62 -4.57 -3.45
N PRO A 17 16.90 -4.64 -3.11
CA PRO A 17 17.34 -5.04 -1.78
C PRO A 17 16.99 -3.92 -0.77
N ILE A 18 16.22 -4.28 0.26
CA ILE A 18 16.13 -3.63 1.58
C ILE A 18 15.68 -2.15 1.62
N SER A 19 14.73 -1.72 0.77
CA SER A 19 14.01 -0.46 1.00
C SER A 19 12.57 -0.75 1.38
N MET A 20 12.11 -0.18 2.51
CA MET A 20 10.71 -0.18 2.92
C MET A 20 9.79 0.02 1.72
N LYS A 21 8.72 -0.76 1.64
CA LYS A 21 7.76 -0.74 0.54
C LYS A 21 6.43 -0.18 0.99
N ALA A 22 5.61 0.29 0.08
CA ALA A 22 4.25 0.70 0.41
C ALA A 22 3.31 -0.51 0.35
N TYR A 23 2.49 -0.67 1.39
CA TYR A 23 1.48 -1.72 1.47
C TYR A 23 0.12 -1.08 1.70
N ARG A 24 -0.87 -1.53 0.92
CA ARG A 24 -2.29 -1.27 1.14
C ARG A 24 -2.88 -2.44 1.88
N VAL A 25 -3.38 -2.18 3.07
CA VAL A 25 -4.11 -3.15 3.90
C VAL A 25 -5.59 -2.81 3.80
N THR A 26 -6.38 -3.79 3.36
CA THR A 26 -7.84 -3.69 3.39
C THR A 26 -8.39 -4.67 4.41
N GLY A 27 -9.46 -4.26 5.07
CA GLY A 27 -10.13 -5.12 6.02
C GLY A 27 -11.40 -4.50 6.55
N ILE A 28 -12.02 -5.20 7.49
CA ILE A 28 -13.26 -4.79 8.13
C ILE A 28 -12.96 -4.54 9.61
N ALA A 29 -13.34 -3.38 10.11
CA ALA A 29 -13.23 -3.04 11.53
C ALA A 29 -14.56 -2.51 12.08
N PRO A 30 -14.87 -2.76 13.37
CA PRO A 30 -16.00 -2.14 14.02
C PRO A 30 -15.68 -0.68 14.31
N PHE A 31 -16.34 0.21 13.59
CA PHE A 31 -16.34 1.62 13.92
C PHE A 31 -17.63 1.94 14.67
N GLY A 32 -17.53 1.96 16.00
CA GLY A 32 -18.68 2.12 16.87
C GLY A 32 -19.65 0.95 16.75
N SER A 33 -20.87 1.21 16.28
CA SER A 33 -21.95 0.23 16.20
C SER A 33 -21.98 -0.60 14.91
N MET A 34 -21.22 -0.21 13.87
CA MET A 34 -21.24 -0.86 12.56
C MET A 34 -19.85 -1.36 12.16
N ARG A 35 -19.81 -2.50 11.46
CA ARG A 35 -18.60 -3.00 10.80
C ARG A 35 -18.47 -2.28 9.45
N GLN A 36 -17.38 -1.54 9.26
CA GLN A 36 -17.09 -0.90 7.97
C GLN A 36 -15.76 -1.42 7.42
N GLU A 37 -15.69 -1.46 6.10
CA GLU A 37 -14.46 -1.69 5.36
C GLU A 37 -13.53 -0.47 5.54
N PHE A 38 -12.25 -0.74 5.79
CA PHE A 38 -11.21 0.26 5.83
C PHE A 38 -10.11 -0.12 4.83
N SER A 39 -9.52 0.91 4.23
CA SER A 39 -8.31 0.81 3.44
C SER A 39 -7.26 1.71 4.09
N LEU A 40 -6.07 1.16 4.33
CA LEU A 40 -4.99 1.88 4.98
C LEU A 40 -3.70 1.61 4.23
N ASP A 41 -3.06 2.68 3.78
CA ASP A 41 -1.78 2.61 3.07
C ASP A 41 -0.65 2.98 4.03
N LEU A 42 0.39 2.14 4.09
CA LEU A 42 1.52 2.38 4.97
C LEU A 42 2.85 1.90 4.37
N PRO A 43 3.96 2.60 4.66
CA PRO A 43 5.28 2.02 4.44
C PRO A 43 5.54 0.90 5.45
N ALA A 44 6.05 -0.24 5.00
CA ALA A 44 6.50 -1.35 5.84
C ALA A 44 7.61 -2.14 5.14
N ASP A 45 8.41 -2.87 5.92
CA ASP A 45 9.46 -3.74 5.36
C ASP A 45 8.91 -5.05 4.80
N SER A 46 7.77 -5.52 5.33
CA SER A 46 7.13 -6.78 4.94
C SER A 46 5.63 -6.76 5.21
N LYS A 47 4.91 -7.74 4.66
CA LYS A 47 3.47 -7.92 4.93
C LYS A 47 3.16 -8.06 6.42
N ALA A 48 3.97 -8.84 7.16
CA ALA A 48 3.78 -9.02 8.60
C ALA A 48 3.99 -7.72 9.38
N ASP A 49 4.99 -6.92 9.01
CA ASP A 49 5.19 -5.60 9.59
C ASP A 49 4.02 -4.65 9.27
N ALA A 50 3.50 -4.72 8.04
CA ALA A 50 2.34 -3.93 7.63
C ALA A 50 1.09 -4.24 8.46
N GLU A 51 0.83 -5.51 8.76
CA GLU A 51 -0.27 -5.93 9.63
C GLU A 51 -0.10 -5.41 11.06
N HIS A 52 1.10 -5.59 11.64
CA HIS A 52 1.41 -5.10 12.99
C HIS A 52 1.21 -3.59 13.13
N ARG A 53 1.68 -2.83 12.13
CA ARG A 53 1.48 -1.38 12.07
C ARG A 53 0.00 -1.01 11.93
N THR A 54 -0.75 -1.75 11.11
CA THR A 54 -2.20 -1.56 10.96
C THR A 54 -2.92 -1.75 12.28
N TYR A 55 -2.65 -2.84 13.01
CA TYR A 55 -3.22 -3.05 14.35
C TYR A 55 -2.88 -1.94 15.33
N SER A 56 -1.67 -1.39 15.25
CA SER A 56 -1.23 -0.30 16.13
C SER A 56 -1.94 1.02 15.83
N ILE A 57 -2.12 1.35 14.55
CA ILE A 57 -2.85 2.55 14.11
C ILE A 57 -4.34 2.43 14.46
N MET A 58 -4.95 1.28 14.16
CA MET A 58 -6.36 1.01 14.46
C MET A 58 -6.64 1.00 15.96
N GLY A 59 -5.73 0.46 16.77
CA GLY A 59 -5.85 0.45 18.23
C GLY A 59 -5.72 1.83 18.86
N SER A 60 -4.75 2.64 18.42
CA SER A 60 -4.47 3.96 19.03
C SER A 60 -5.42 5.06 18.55
N ARG A 61 -5.70 5.12 17.25
CA ARG A 61 -6.45 6.23 16.63
C ARG A 61 -7.95 5.96 16.57
N HIS A 62 -8.34 4.69 16.43
CA HIS A 62 -9.75 4.29 16.27
C HIS A 62 -10.28 3.45 17.43
N LYS A 63 -9.46 3.20 18.46
CA LYS A 63 -9.80 2.38 19.64
C LYS A 63 -10.38 1.00 19.26
N ALA A 64 -10.00 0.50 18.09
CA ALA A 64 -10.48 -0.77 17.56
C ALA A 64 -9.74 -1.92 18.24
N ASN A 65 -10.49 -2.88 18.78
CA ASN A 65 -9.90 -4.03 19.44
C ASN A 65 -9.28 -4.96 18.38
N ARG A 66 -8.05 -5.44 18.60
CA ARG A 66 -7.33 -6.33 17.67
C ARG A 66 -8.16 -7.55 17.26
N ARG A 67 -8.92 -8.10 18.20
CA ARG A 67 -9.79 -9.29 17.98
C ARG A 67 -10.99 -9.02 17.08
N SER A 68 -11.32 -7.75 16.86
CA SER A 68 -12.49 -7.34 16.08
C SER A 68 -12.16 -6.81 14.70
N ILE A 69 -10.86 -6.65 14.40
CA ILE A 69 -10.37 -6.23 13.10
C ILE A 69 -10.14 -7.50 12.28
N THR A 70 -10.79 -7.59 11.12
CA THR A 70 -10.56 -8.65 10.13
C THR A 70 -9.78 -8.05 8.98
N ILE A 71 -8.53 -8.47 8.79
CA ILE A 71 -7.76 -8.08 7.60
C ILE A 71 -8.17 -9.02 6.46
N GLU A 72 -8.62 -8.47 5.35
CA GLU A 72 -9.03 -9.24 4.18
C GLU A 72 -7.88 -9.44 3.21
N SER A 73 -7.11 -8.39 2.95
CA SER A 73 -5.99 -8.46 2.02
C SER A 73 -4.87 -7.48 2.36
N VAL A 74 -3.64 -7.87 2.05
CA VAL A 74 -2.44 -7.04 2.15
C VAL A 74 -1.76 -7.05 0.79
N SER A 75 -1.87 -5.93 0.07
CA SER A 75 -1.33 -5.75 -1.28
C SER A 75 -0.13 -4.81 -1.24
N GLU A 76 0.97 -5.22 -1.87
CA GLU A 76 2.11 -4.33 -2.11
C GLU A 76 1.72 -3.34 -3.20
N ILE A 77 1.87 -2.04 -2.92
CA ILE A 77 1.57 -0.96 -3.85
C ILE A 77 2.80 -0.12 -4.09
N ASP A 78 2.84 0.56 -5.24
CA ASP A 78 3.88 1.55 -5.48
C ASP A 78 3.64 2.80 -4.63
N PRO A 79 4.68 3.42 -4.07
CA PRO A 79 4.54 4.64 -3.26
C PRO A 79 4.01 5.85 -4.04
N ARG A 80 3.92 5.74 -5.38
CA ARG A 80 3.36 6.73 -6.30
C ARG A 80 1.84 6.66 -6.45
N THR A 81 1.23 5.50 -6.18
CA THR A 81 -0.22 5.29 -6.35
C THR A 81 -0.99 5.40 -5.03
N SER A 82 -0.29 5.59 -3.91
CA SER A 82 -0.90 5.75 -2.60
C SER A 82 -1.40 7.17 -2.37
N THR A 83 -2.62 7.27 -1.83
CA THR A 83 -3.28 8.54 -1.49
C THR A 83 -2.95 9.00 -0.06
N GLU A 84 -2.28 8.16 0.74
CA GLU A 84 -2.03 8.48 2.16
C GLU A 84 -0.80 9.40 2.33
N PRO A 85 -0.92 10.55 3.01
CA PRO A 85 0.17 11.52 3.16
C PRO A 85 1.40 10.94 3.87
N ARG A 86 1.22 9.93 4.72
CA ARG A 86 2.32 9.23 5.41
C ARG A 86 3.22 8.48 4.45
N VAL A 87 2.63 7.85 3.43
CA VAL A 87 3.37 7.13 2.38
C VAL A 87 4.10 8.15 1.50
N THR A 88 3.40 9.15 1.00
CA THR A 88 3.98 10.20 0.15
C THR A 88 5.13 10.94 0.84
N HIS A 89 4.99 11.24 2.14
CA HIS A 89 6.04 11.91 2.91
C HIS A 89 7.27 11.01 3.10
N HIS A 90 7.09 9.73 3.43
CA HIS A 90 8.19 8.80 3.63
C HIS A 90 8.98 8.54 2.34
N PHE A 91 8.28 8.47 1.21
CA PHE A 91 8.87 8.21 -0.09
C PHE A 91 9.21 9.46 -0.89
N ARG A 92 9.18 10.65 -0.28
CA ARG A 92 9.38 11.92 -0.99
C ARG A 92 10.69 11.95 -1.77
N ASP A 93 11.79 11.50 -1.16
CA ASP A 93 13.10 11.44 -1.80
C ASP A 93 13.17 10.34 -2.88
N GLN A 94 12.48 9.21 -2.68
CA GLN A 94 12.40 8.14 -3.69
C GLN A 94 11.56 8.53 -4.90
N ILE A 95 10.44 9.25 -4.68
CA ILE A 95 9.60 9.80 -5.76
C ILE A 95 10.38 10.83 -6.57
N ALA A 96 11.15 11.70 -5.89
CA ALA A 96 12.03 12.67 -6.54
C ALA A 96 13.16 11.97 -7.34
N ALA A 97 13.83 10.99 -6.76
CA ALA A 97 14.93 10.25 -7.41
C ALA A 97 14.46 9.38 -8.59
N ALA A 98 13.26 8.81 -8.51
CA ALA A 98 12.73 7.93 -9.55
C ALA A 98 12.11 8.69 -10.76
N GLY A 99 12.21 10.03 -10.82
CA GLY A 99 11.77 10.82 -11.97
C GLY A 99 10.40 11.49 -11.84
N GLY A 100 9.97 11.80 -10.62
CA GLY A 100 8.86 12.73 -10.37
C GLY A 100 7.52 12.08 -10.01
N ALA A 101 6.65 12.92 -9.45
CA ALA A 101 5.30 12.57 -9.04
C ALA A 101 4.37 12.53 -10.26
N VAL A 102 3.73 11.38 -10.50
CA VAL A 102 2.43 11.40 -11.18
C VAL A 102 1.43 11.93 -10.18
N THR A 103 1.33 13.25 -10.08
CA THR A 103 0.07 13.88 -9.69
C THR A 103 -0.98 13.39 -10.67
N PRO A 104 -2.03 12.63 -10.27
CA PRO A 104 -3.29 12.82 -10.96
C PRO A 104 -3.68 14.25 -10.61
N VAL A 105 -3.39 15.15 -11.53
CA VAL A 105 -4.05 16.45 -11.61
C VAL A 105 -5.54 16.11 -11.74
N ALA A 106 -6.22 16.04 -10.60
CA ALA A 106 -7.64 16.27 -10.51
C ALA A 106 -7.81 17.79 -10.63
N GLU A 107 -7.73 18.28 -11.86
CA GLU A 107 -8.32 19.56 -12.27
C GLU A 107 -9.45 19.17 -13.24
N GLU A 108 -10.60 18.80 -12.68
CA GLU A 108 -11.87 19.22 -13.26
C GLU A 108 -12.01 20.71 -12.91
N GLU A 109 -11.98 21.58 -13.92
CA GLU A 109 -13.02 22.58 -14.24
C GLU A 109 -12.65 23.36 -15.51
#